data_AF-A0A7C3NKZ0-F1
#
_entry.id   AF-A0A7C3NKZ0-F1
#
_cell.length_a   1.000
_cell.length_b   1.000
_cell.length_c   1.000
_cell.angle_alpha   90.00
_cell.angle_beta   90.00
_cell.angle_gamma   90.00
#
_symmetry.space_group_name_H-M   'P 1'
#
loop_
_entity.id
_entity.type
_entity.pdbx_description
1 polymer ?
#
loop_
_entity_poly.entity_id
_entity_poly.type
_entity_poly.pdbx_seq_one_letter_code
_entity_poly.pdbx_strand_id
1 'polypeptide(L)'
;MEKFLWTGALAACLWFALPALGAEADRSRPSVPEELAEAWERFQRALQDWGGRLAERFGRAGSREDRPAISQMLSHREALGLSADQVRKIEQLRDGFQRQSIRSDADLRIVELDIAALLDHEPVDLAKVEAKMREAEKLRADLRIARVRAIEQARALLNPEQKKKLQELTSQTLQPRMPRFGQNPS
;
A
#
# COMPACT_ATOMS: atom_id res chain seq x y z
N MET A 1 -18.03 -63.29 -8.57
CA MET A 1 -17.01 -63.84 -9.48
C MET A 1 -16.99 -62.89 -10.67
N GLU A 2 -15.89 -62.27 -11.10
CA GLU A 2 -14.47 -62.39 -10.71
C GLU A 2 -13.80 -61.00 -10.59
N LYS A 3 -12.55 -60.95 -10.13
CA LYS A 3 -11.68 -59.76 -10.16
C LYS A 3 -10.57 -60.02 -11.16
N PHE A 4 -10.16 -59.03 -11.96
CA PHE A 4 -8.81 -59.04 -12.55
C PHE A 4 -8.20 -57.64 -12.72
N LEU A 5 -6.87 -57.63 -12.73
CA LEU A 5 -5.95 -56.47 -12.73
C LEU A 5 -5.06 -56.56 -14.00
N TRP A 6 -4.25 -55.57 -14.39
CA TRP A 6 -3.83 -54.32 -13.75
C TRP A 6 -3.33 -53.32 -14.81
N THR A 7 -3.06 -52.07 -14.41
CA THR A 7 -2.12 -51.10 -15.04
C THR A 7 -2.37 -50.59 -16.47
N GLY A 8 -2.06 -49.31 -16.69
CA GLY A 8 -2.08 -48.67 -18.02
C GLY A 8 -0.68 -48.49 -18.62
N ALA A 9 -0.63 -47.95 -19.84
CA ALA A 9 0.56 -47.39 -20.47
C ALA A 9 0.14 -46.31 -21.48
N LEU A 10 1.02 -45.34 -21.75
CA LEU A 10 0.72 -44.21 -22.64
C LEU A 10 0.51 -44.67 -24.10
N ALA A 11 -0.44 -44.03 -24.79
CA ALA A 11 -0.62 -44.18 -26.22
C ALA A 11 0.56 -43.52 -26.97
N ALA A 12 1.46 -44.34 -27.51
CA ALA A 12 2.51 -43.89 -28.41
C ALA A 12 1.96 -43.75 -29.84
N CYS A 13 1.69 -42.52 -30.28
CA CYS A 13 1.48 -42.21 -31.69
C CYS A 13 2.80 -41.74 -32.30
N LEU A 14 3.53 -42.68 -32.93
CA LEU A 14 4.67 -42.38 -33.79
C LEU A 14 4.17 -41.70 -35.08
N TRP A 15 4.74 -40.55 -35.43
CA TRP A 15 4.78 -40.11 -36.83
C TRP A 15 6.20 -39.72 -37.21
N PHE A 16 6.70 -40.40 -38.24
CA PHE A 16 8.03 -40.35 -38.86
C PHE A 16 8.79 -39.02 -38.78
N ALA A 17 10.04 -39.09 -38.32
CA ALA A 17 11.04 -38.08 -38.62
C ALA A 17 11.68 -38.36 -39.99
N LEU A 18 11.51 -37.44 -40.94
CA LEU A 18 12.46 -37.28 -42.07
C LEU A 18 13.44 -36.15 -41.71
N PRO A 19 14.76 -36.36 -41.84
CA PRO A 19 15.74 -35.28 -41.79
C PRO A 19 15.88 -34.65 -43.18
N ALA A 20 15.19 -33.52 -43.41
CA ALA A 20 15.38 -32.70 -44.60
C ALA A 20 15.68 -31.25 -44.18
N LEU A 21 16.98 -30.96 -44.23
CA LEU A 21 17.66 -29.67 -44.27
C LEU A 21 16.78 -28.45 -44.68
N GLY A 22 16.81 -27.38 -43.90
CA GLY A 22 16.50 -26.03 -44.39
C GLY A 22 15.21 -25.37 -43.90
N ALA A 23 15.16 -24.99 -42.63
CA ALA A 23 14.54 -23.75 -42.18
C ALA A 23 15.08 -23.42 -40.78
N GLU A 24 15.82 -22.31 -40.66
CA GLU A 24 16.04 -21.72 -39.34
C GLU A 24 14.67 -21.27 -38.83
N ALA A 25 14.18 -21.92 -37.77
CA ALA A 25 13.06 -21.41 -37.02
C ALA A 25 13.53 -20.15 -36.31
N ASP A 26 13.40 -19.01 -36.99
CA ASP A 26 13.60 -17.70 -36.41
C ASP A 26 12.73 -17.63 -35.15
N ARG A 27 13.39 -17.62 -33.99
CA ARG A 27 12.72 -17.39 -32.72
C ARG A 27 12.57 -15.90 -32.55
N SER A 28 11.71 -15.31 -33.39
CA SER A 28 11.21 -13.95 -33.22
C SER A 28 10.38 -13.92 -31.92
N ARG A 29 11.08 -13.81 -30.79
CA ARG A 29 10.48 -13.38 -29.53
C ARG A 29 9.93 -11.98 -29.80
N PRO A 30 8.62 -11.71 -29.62
CA PRO A 30 8.16 -10.34 -29.62
C PRO A 30 8.84 -9.65 -28.43
N SER A 31 9.80 -8.78 -28.72
CA SER A 31 10.30 -7.84 -27.73
C SER A 31 9.13 -6.95 -27.33
N VAL A 32 8.78 -6.94 -26.05
CA VAL A 32 7.91 -5.91 -25.47
C VAL A 32 8.38 -4.56 -26.00
N PRO A 33 7.52 -3.72 -26.61
CA PRO A 33 7.94 -2.43 -27.13
C PRO A 33 8.67 -1.64 -26.03
N GLU A 34 9.88 -1.14 -26.31
CA GLU A 34 10.72 -0.52 -25.28
C GLU A 34 9.98 0.60 -24.54
N GLU A 35 9.17 1.40 -25.25
CA GLU A 35 8.31 2.43 -24.64
C GLU A 35 7.31 1.87 -23.60
N LEU A 36 6.80 0.65 -23.78
CA LEU A 36 5.90 0.01 -22.82
C LEU A 36 6.66 -0.47 -21.58
N ALA A 37 7.85 -1.04 -21.76
CA ALA A 37 8.74 -1.44 -20.67
C ALA A 37 9.23 -0.22 -19.87
N GLU A 38 9.61 0.87 -20.54
CA GLU A 38 9.98 2.14 -19.92
C GLU A 38 8.81 2.82 -19.22
N ALA A 39 7.62 2.85 -19.83
CA ALA A 39 6.41 3.34 -19.18
C ALA A 39 6.09 2.53 -17.93
N TRP A 40 6.31 1.21 -17.97
CA TRP A 40 6.11 0.32 -16.83
C TRP A 40 7.15 0.54 -15.74
N GLU A 41 8.46 0.65 -16.05
CA GLU A 41 9.47 1.02 -15.06
C GLU A 41 9.18 2.39 -14.42
N ARG A 42 8.77 3.37 -15.22
CA ARG A 42 8.39 4.70 -14.72
C ARG A 42 7.17 4.63 -13.80
N PHE A 43 6.18 3.80 -14.14
CA PHE A 43 5.01 3.56 -13.30
C PHE A 43 5.36 2.80 -12.02
N GLN A 44 6.23 1.78 -12.08
CA GLN A 44 6.70 1.02 -10.93
C GLN A 44 7.53 1.88 -9.98
N ARG A 45 8.45 2.71 -10.50
CA ARG A 45 9.16 3.72 -9.71
C ARG A 45 8.19 4.75 -9.13
N ALA A 46 7.21 5.22 -9.91
CA ALA A 46 6.19 6.15 -9.41
C ALA A 46 5.31 5.52 -8.31
N LEU A 47 4.99 4.23 -8.38
CA LEU A 47 4.27 3.46 -7.35
C LEU A 47 5.13 3.25 -6.10
N GLN A 48 6.40 2.86 -6.24
CA GLN A 48 7.33 2.69 -5.13
C GLN A 48 7.58 4.02 -4.41
N ASP A 49 7.81 5.10 -5.17
CA ASP A 49 7.91 6.46 -4.62
C ASP A 49 6.58 6.96 -4.05
N TRP A 50 5.43 6.62 -4.64
CA TRP A 50 4.12 7.01 -4.12
C TRP A 50 3.82 6.27 -2.81
N GLY A 51 4.17 4.98 -2.71
CA GLY A 51 4.13 4.19 -1.49
C GLY A 51 5.14 4.70 -0.45
N GLY A 52 6.33 5.14 -0.86
CA GLY A 52 7.31 5.82 -0.03
C GLY A 52 6.78 7.15 0.53
N ARG A 53 6.24 8.02 -0.33
CA ARG A 53 5.58 9.28 0.05
C ARG A 53 4.31 9.06 0.88
N LEU A 54 3.58 7.95 0.69
CA LEU A 54 2.49 7.56 1.59
C LEU A 54 3.04 7.12 2.95
N ALA A 55 4.10 6.31 2.98
CA ALA A 55 4.75 5.90 4.21
C ALA A 55 5.34 7.10 4.97
N GLU A 56 5.86 8.12 4.29
CA GLU A 56 6.26 9.39 4.89
C GLU A 56 5.04 10.15 5.47
N ARG A 57 3.96 10.27 4.69
CA ARG A 57 2.69 10.93 5.08
C ARG A 57 1.92 10.21 6.21
N PHE A 58 2.18 8.91 6.44
CA PHE A 58 1.42 8.09 7.39
C PHE A 58 2.25 7.42 8.49
N GLY A 59 3.58 7.25 8.38
CA GLY A 59 4.32 6.36 9.30
C GLY A 59 5.85 6.40 9.43
N ARG A 60 6.65 7.07 8.58
CA ARG A 60 8.12 7.11 8.70
C ARG A 60 8.66 8.55 8.81
N ALA A 61 8.73 9.04 10.04
CA ALA A 61 9.48 10.23 10.44
C ALA A 61 9.26 11.51 9.60
N GLY A 62 8.03 11.79 9.18
CA GLY A 62 7.63 13.14 8.78
C GLY A 62 7.84 14.15 9.92
N SER A 63 7.78 15.45 9.60
CA SER A 63 7.93 16.52 10.60
C SER A 63 6.96 16.32 11.78
N ARG A 64 7.30 16.90 12.94
CA ARG A 64 6.43 16.86 14.13
C ARG A 64 5.01 17.36 13.83
N GLU A 65 4.86 18.24 12.83
CA GLU A 65 3.60 18.82 12.35
C GLU A 65 2.66 17.81 11.62
N ASP A 66 3.17 16.77 10.93
CA ASP A 66 2.35 15.81 10.15
C ASP A 66 1.78 14.64 10.97
N ARG A 67 1.99 14.63 12.29
CA ARG A 67 1.61 13.52 13.16
C ARG A 67 0.08 13.33 13.23
N PRO A 68 -0.43 12.08 13.19
CA PRO A 68 -1.86 11.80 13.36
C PRO A 68 -2.41 12.49 14.63
N ALA A 69 -3.65 12.99 14.58
CA ALA A 69 -4.25 13.74 15.69
C ALA A 69 -4.24 12.97 17.03
N ILE A 70 -4.35 11.63 17.01
CA ILE A 70 -4.19 10.77 18.20
C ILE A 70 -2.80 10.96 18.85
N SER A 71 -1.73 10.99 18.03
CA SER A 71 -0.37 11.23 18.50
C SER A 71 -0.19 12.64 19.05
N GLN A 72 -0.91 13.64 18.51
CA GLN A 72 -0.91 15.01 19.04
C GLN A 72 -1.62 15.10 20.41
N MET A 73 -2.74 14.40 20.60
CA MET A 73 -3.40 14.31 21.92
C MET A 73 -2.44 13.74 22.97
N LEU A 74 -1.69 12.70 22.63
CA LEU A 74 -0.73 12.07 23.53
C LEU A 74 0.51 12.94 23.78
N SER A 75 1.03 13.66 22.78
CA SER A 75 2.15 14.59 22.99
C SER A 75 1.76 15.83 23.79
N HIS A 76 0.48 16.22 23.78
CA HIS A 76 -0.05 17.34 24.56
C HIS A 76 -0.82 16.91 25.81
N ARG A 77 -0.68 15.66 26.27
CA ARG A 77 -1.47 15.09 27.38
C ARG A 77 -1.49 15.95 28.65
N GLU A 78 -0.35 16.55 29.01
CA GLU A 78 -0.21 17.42 30.19
C GLU A 78 -0.90 18.77 29.96
N ALA A 79 -0.68 19.40 28.79
CA ALA A 79 -1.36 20.62 28.41
C ALA A 79 -2.88 20.44 28.32
N LEU A 80 -3.35 19.29 27.83
CA LEU A 80 -4.76 18.91 27.75
C LEU A 80 -5.33 18.44 29.10
N GLY A 81 -4.52 18.25 30.15
CA GLY A 81 -4.99 17.71 31.43
C GLY A 81 -5.68 16.35 31.29
N LEU A 82 -5.11 15.44 30.48
CA LEU A 82 -5.67 14.10 30.30
C LEU A 82 -5.48 13.26 31.56
N SER A 83 -6.53 12.55 31.99
CA SER A 83 -6.41 11.57 33.06
C SER A 83 -5.58 10.36 32.62
N ALA A 84 -5.02 9.61 33.57
CA ALA A 84 -4.27 8.39 33.28
C ALA A 84 -5.10 7.36 32.46
N ASP A 85 -6.42 7.28 32.72
CA ASP A 85 -7.32 6.41 31.97
C ASP A 85 -7.61 6.92 30.55
N GLN A 86 -7.69 8.24 30.35
CA GLN A 86 -7.78 8.82 29.01
C GLN A 86 -6.52 8.51 28.20
N VAL A 87 -5.34 8.73 28.78
CA VAL A 87 -4.05 8.42 28.14
C VAL A 87 -3.98 6.94 27.74
N ARG A 88 -4.23 6.02 28.66
CA ARG A 88 -4.20 4.57 28.39
C ARG A 88 -5.15 4.15 27.25
N LYS A 89 -6.37 4.67 27.22
CA LYS A 89 -7.35 4.37 26.16
C LYS A 89 -6.93 4.95 24.81
N ILE A 90 -6.38 6.17 24.78
CA ILE A 90 -5.88 6.81 23.54
C ILE A 90 -4.63 6.08 23.01
N GLU A 91 -3.75 5.58 23.88
CA GLU A 91 -2.61 4.73 23.51
C GLU A 91 -3.08 3.38 22.92
N GLN A 92 -4.06 2.72 23.54
CA GLN A 92 -4.65 1.49 22.99
C GLN A 92 -5.25 1.70 21.59
N LEU A 93 -5.93 2.83 21.35
CA LEU A 93 -6.45 3.19 20.03
C LEU A 93 -5.33 3.44 19.01
N ARG A 94 -4.29 4.19 19.39
CA ARG A 94 -3.10 4.44 18.54
C ARG A 94 -2.43 3.12 18.13
N ASP A 95 -2.16 2.27 19.11
CA ASP A 95 -1.39 1.04 18.91
C ASP A 95 -2.22 -0.03 18.19
N GLY A 96 -3.54 -0.03 18.39
CA GLY A 96 -4.50 -0.81 17.62
C GLY A 96 -4.48 -0.42 16.14
N PHE A 97 -4.60 0.87 15.84
CA PHE A 97 -4.50 1.39 14.47
C PHE A 97 -3.12 1.12 13.85
N GLN A 98 -2.02 1.28 14.59
CA GLN A 98 -0.67 1.00 14.08
C GLN A 98 -0.46 -0.48 13.74
N ARG A 99 -1.01 -1.41 14.55
CA ARG A 99 -1.00 -2.84 14.21
C ARG A 99 -1.87 -3.15 12.99
N GLN A 100 -2.97 -2.43 12.80
CA GLN A 100 -3.80 -2.55 11.59
C GLN A 100 -3.06 -2.03 10.36
N SER A 101 -2.41 -0.87 10.42
CA SER A 101 -1.69 -0.29 9.27
C SER A 101 -0.57 -1.20 8.80
N ILE A 102 0.23 -1.76 9.72
CA ILE A 102 1.31 -2.70 9.38
C ILE A 102 0.78 -3.94 8.62
N ARG A 103 -0.42 -4.42 8.95
CA ARG A 103 -1.07 -5.53 8.23
C ARG A 103 -1.56 -5.10 6.85
N SER A 104 -2.31 -4.00 6.78
CA SER A 104 -2.82 -3.47 5.51
C SER A 104 -1.70 -3.08 4.53
N ASP A 105 -0.56 -2.60 5.03
CA ASP A 105 0.63 -2.32 4.21
C ASP A 105 1.29 -3.61 3.68
N ALA A 106 1.23 -4.72 4.44
CA ALA A 106 1.70 -6.03 3.98
C ALA A 106 0.74 -6.65 2.95
N ASP A 107 -0.56 -6.62 3.22
CA ASP A 107 -1.61 -7.07 2.30
C ASP A 107 -1.54 -6.30 0.96
N LEU A 108 -1.35 -4.98 1.03
CA LEU A 108 -1.22 -4.13 -0.15
C LEU A 108 0.01 -4.50 -1.00
N ARG A 109 1.16 -4.79 -0.38
CA ARG A 109 2.36 -5.25 -1.09
C ARG A 109 2.16 -6.59 -1.79
N ILE A 110 1.39 -7.51 -1.20
CA ILE A 110 1.04 -8.77 -1.84
C ILE A 110 0.20 -8.51 -3.09
N VAL A 111 -0.81 -7.64 -3.01
CA VAL A 111 -1.62 -7.24 -4.17
C VAL A 111 -0.79 -6.53 -5.25
N GLU A 112 0.18 -5.70 -4.85
CA GLU A 112 1.11 -5.05 -5.79
C GLU A 112 2.04 -6.06 -6.51
N LEU A 113 2.49 -7.12 -5.82
CA LEU A 113 3.23 -8.22 -6.43
C LEU A 113 2.35 -9.07 -7.37
N ASP A 114 1.09 -9.35 -6.98
CA ASP A 114 0.12 -10.04 -7.84
C ASP A 114 -0.13 -9.26 -9.15
N ILE A 115 -0.25 -7.93 -9.07
CA ILE A 115 -0.41 -7.05 -10.25
C ILE A 115 0.82 -7.15 -11.15
N ALA A 116 2.03 -7.10 -10.59
CA ALA A 116 3.27 -7.23 -11.36
C ALA A 116 3.35 -8.58 -12.09
N ALA A 117 3.02 -9.68 -11.40
CA ALA A 117 3.00 -11.01 -12.00
C ALA A 117 1.94 -11.15 -13.12
N LEU A 118 0.76 -10.54 -12.97
CA LEU A 118 -0.28 -10.54 -14.00
C LEU A 118 0.10 -9.78 -15.28
N LEU A 119 1.04 -8.84 -15.17
CA LEU A 119 1.52 -8.00 -16.28
C LEU A 119 2.75 -8.56 -16.99
N ASP A 120 3.47 -9.48 -16.34
CA ASP A 120 4.57 -10.27 -16.95
C ASP A 120 4.05 -11.40 -17.85
N HIS A 121 2.74 -11.70 -17.81
CA HIS A 121 2.09 -12.69 -18.66
C HIS A 121 1.71 -12.12 -20.04
N GLU A 122 2.02 -12.87 -21.10
CA GLU A 122 1.58 -12.58 -22.46
C GLU A 122 0.60 -13.66 -22.97
N PRO A 123 -0.63 -13.30 -23.42
CA PRO A 123 -1.24 -11.96 -23.35
C PRO A 123 -1.67 -11.58 -21.92
N VAL A 124 -1.64 -10.28 -21.62
CA VAL A 124 -2.08 -9.72 -20.34
C VAL A 124 -3.59 -9.92 -20.13
N ASP A 125 -3.96 -10.49 -18.99
CA ASP A 125 -5.36 -10.57 -18.55
C ASP A 125 -5.79 -9.28 -17.86
N LEU A 126 -6.24 -8.31 -18.66
CA LEU A 126 -6.68 -6.98 -18.19
C LEU A 126 -7.78 -7.06 -17.12
N ALA A 127 -8.67 -8.06 -17.17
CA ALA A 127 -9.75 -8.21 -16.21
C ALA A 127 -9.22 -8.60 -14.82
N LYS A 128 -8.21 -9.49 -14.76
CA LYS A 128 -7.52 -9.81 -13.50
C LYS A 128 -6.73 -8.62 -12.96
N VAL A 129 -6.03 -7.87 -13.83
CA VAL A 129 -5.29 -6.66 -13.44
C VAL A 129 -6.23 -5.61 -12.84
N GLU A 130 -7.35 -5.31 -13.50
CA GLU A 130 -8.36 -4.36 -13.02
C GLU A 130 -8.95 -4.77 -11.66
N ALA A 131 -9.24 -6.07 -11.49
CA ALA A 131 -9.73 -6.61 -10.22
C ALA A 131 -8.72 -6.41 -9.08
N LYS A 132 -7.43 -6.70 -9.31
CA LYS A 132 -6.36 -6.50 -8.33
C LYS A 132 -6.09 -5.03 -8.03
N MET A 133 -6.16 -4.14 -9.03
CA MET A 133 -6.05 -2.69 -8.80
C MET A 133 -7.20 -2.16 -7.92
N ARG A 134 -8.43 -2.67 -8.10
CA ARG A 134 -9.56 -2.34 -7.20
C ARG A 134 -9.37 -2.89 -5.79
N GLU A 135 -8.80 -4.08 -5.64
CA GLU A 135 -8.43 -4.65 -4.33
C GLU A 135 -7.43 -3.75 -3.59
N ALA A 136 -6.38 -3.30 -4.27
CA ALA A 136 -5.38 -2.37 -3.72
C ALA A 136 -6.01 -1.03 -3.27
N GLU A 137 -6.85 -0.39 -4.10
CA GLU A 137 -7.51 0.86 -3.71
C GLU A 137 -8.52 0.69 -2.57
N LYS A 138 -9.20 -0.47 -2.49
CA LYS A 138 -10.05 -0.79 -1.34
C LYS A 138 -9.24 -0.85 -0.06
N LEU A 139 -8.11 -1.57 -0.02
CA LEU A 139 -7.23 -1.64 1.15
C LEU A 139 -6.75 -0.24 1.58
N ARG A 140 -6.36 0.59 0.61
CA ARG A 140 -5.94 1.99 0.83
C ARG A 140 -7.09 2.86 1.40
N ALA A 141 -8.32 2.68 0.92
CA ALA A 141 -9.50 3.37 1.43
C ALA A 141 -9.88 2.92 2.85
N ASP A 142 -9.93 1.61 3.10
CA ASP A 142 -10.25 1.02 4.40
C ASP A 142 -9.26 1.46 5.49
N LEU A 143 -7.96 1.55 5.17
CA LEU A 143 -6.94 2.07 6.08
C LEU A 143 -7.12 3.58 6.39
N ARG A 144 -7.48 4.40 5.39
CA ARG A 144 -7.79 5.83 5.61
C ARG A 144 -9.02 6.00 6.51
N ILE A 145 -10.06 5.19 6.30
CA ILE A 145 -11.27 5.16 7.14
C ILE A 145 -10.93 4.71 8.57
N ALA A 146 -10.08 3.70 8.74
CA ALA A 146 -9.61 3.26 10.05
C ALA A 146 -8.85 4.37 10.81
N ARG A 147 -8.00 5.15 10.12
CA ARG A 147 -7.31 6.32 10.71
C ARG A 147 -8.31 7.34 11.25
N VAL A 148 -9.35 7.67 10.48
CA VAL A 148 -10.40 8.60 10.89
C VAL A 148 -11.19 8.04 12.09
N ARG A 149 -11.62 6.77 12.04
CA ARG A 149 -12.35 6.12 13.14
C ARG A 149 -11.56 6.16 14.46
N ALA A 150 -10.26 5.84 14.42
CA ALA A 150 -9.41 5.88 15.61
C ALA A 150 -9.24 7.31 16.16
N ILE A 151 -9.16 8.33 15.29
CA ILE A 151 -9.12 9.75 15.69
C ILE A 151 -10.43 10.16 16.37
N GLU A 152 -11.58 9.82 15.80
CA GLU A 152 -12.89 10.18 16.38
C GLU A 152 -13.18 9.43 17.67
N GLN A 153 -12.78 8.15 17.78
CA GLN A 153 -12.83 7.39 19.03
C GLN A 153 -11.95 8.03 20.11
N ALA A 154 -10.75 8.51 19.77
CA ALA A 154 -9.89 9.23 20.72
C ALA A 154 -10.49 10.59 21.11
N ARG A 155 -11.08 11.33 20.16
CA ARG A 155 -11.83 12.58 20.44
C ARG A 155 -13.03 12.34 21.35
N ALA A 156 -13.74 11.22 21.20
CA ALA A 156 -14.89 10.89 22.03
C ALA A 156 -14.55 10.74 23.52
N LEU A 157 -13.30 10.37 23.85
CA LEU A 157 -12.80 10.27 25.23
C LEU A 157 -12.54 11.63 25.89
N LEU A 158 -12.51 12.73 25.12
CA LEU A 158 -12.22 14.08 25.61
C LEU A 158 -13.49 14.83 26.04
N ASN A 159 -13.40 15.56 27.15
CA ASN A 159 -14.45 16.48 27.58
C ASN A 159 -14.49 17.75 26.67
N PRO A 160 -15.50 18.62 26.77
CA PRO A 160 -15.62 19.80 25.91
C PRO A 160 -14.44 20.78 25.99
N GLU A 161 -13.89 21.00 27.18
CA GLU A 161 -12.75 21.90 27.40
C GLU A 161 -11.47 21.35 26.76
N GLN A 162 -11.22 20.05 26.95
CA GLN A 162 -10.11 19.32 26.33
C GLN A 162 -10.20 19.33 24.80
N LYS A 163 -11.42 19.20 24.23
CA LYS A 163 -11.65 19.32 22.78
C LYS A 163 -11.32 20.71 22.25
N LYS A 164 -11.77 21.77 22.94
CA LYS A 164 -11.46 23.15 22.57
C LYS A 164 -9.95 23.41 22.62
N LYS A 165 -9.29 22.98 23.70
CA LYS A 165 -7.83 23.15 23.87
C LYS A 165 -7.02 22.37 22.83
N LEU A 166 -7.49 21.19 22.42
CA LEU A 166 -6.89 20.43 21.31
C LEU A 166 -7.04 21.17 19.97
N GLN A 167 -8.19 21.79 19.69
CA GLN A 167 -8.37 22.62 18.49
C GLN A 167 -7.40 23.80 18.48
N GLU A 168 -7.28 24.53 19.59
CA GLU A 168 -6.34 25.65 19.74
C GLU A 168 -4.89 25.25 19.47
N LEU A 169 -4.41 24.15 20.07
CA LEU A 169 -3.06 23.62 19.86
C LEU A 169 -2.82 23.14 18.41
N THR A 170 -3.84 22.54 17.78
CA THR A 170 -3.75 22.11 16.38
C THR A 170 -3.69 23.32 15.44
N SER A 171 -4.52 24.34 15.68
CA SER A 171 -4.56 25.56 14.87
C SER A 171 -3.30 26.42 14.98
N GLN A 172 -2.65 26.46 16.15
CA GLN A 172 -1.35 27.12 16.32
C GLN A 172 -0.24 26.41 15.53
N THR A 173 -0.31 25.07 15.43
CA THR A 173 0.64 24.25 14.66
C THR A 173 0.45 24.41 13.14
N LEU A 174 -0.75 24.81 12.68
CA LEU A 174 -1.09 25.02 11.28
C LEU A 174 -0.82 26.45 10.76
N GLN A 175 -0.18 27.32 11.55
CA GLN A 175 0.23 28.64 11.05
C GLN A 175 1.25 28.46 9.90
N PRO A 176 1.00 29.01 8.70
CA PRO A 176 1.98 28.96 7.63
C PRO A 176 3.26 29.65 8.08
N ARG A 177 4.39 28.92 8.10
CA ARG A 177 5.69 29.59 8.04
C ARG A 177 5.68 30.43 6.77
N MET A 178 5.77 31.76 6.92
CA MET A 178 5.89 32.65 5.77
C MET A 178 7.03 32.15 4.87
N PRO A 179 6.89 32.26 3.53
CA PRO A 179 7.97 31.90 2.62
C PRO A 179 9.27 32.60 3.07
N ARG A 180 10.37 31.86 3.11
CA ARG A 180 11.71 32.45 3.33
C ARG A 180 12.12 33.25 2.09
N PHE A 181 11.52 34.41 1.91
CA PHE A 181 12.06 35.45 1.03
C PHE A 181 13.44 35.85 1.58
N GLY A 182 14.52 35.54 0.84
CA GLY A 182 15.87 35.94 1.21
C GLY A 182 16.96 34.86 1.25
N GLN A 183 16.82 33.72 0.56
CA GLN A 183 17.96 32.83 0.25
C GLN A 183 18.10 32.55 -1.26
N ASN A 184 18.50 33.61 -1.96
CA ASN A 184 19.55 33.68 -2.98
C ASN A 184 20.00 35.16 -2.98
N PRO A 185 21.30 35.48 -2.95
CA PRO A 185 22.27 35.16 -4.01
C PRO A 185 23.50 34.35 -3.49
N SER A 186 24.41 33.86 -4.33
CA SER A 186 24.71 34.15 -5.75
C SER A 186 24.87 32.89 -6.59
#